data_AF-F5YLT5-F1
#
_entry.id   AF-F5YLT5-F1
#
_cell.length_a   1.000
_cell.length_b   1.000
_cell.length_c   1.000
_cell.angle_alpha   90.00
_cell.angle_beta   90.00
_cell.angle_gamma   90.00
#
_symmetry.space_group_name_H-M   'P 1'
#
loop_
_entity.id
_entity.type
_entity.pdbx_description
1 polymer ?
#
loop_
_entity_poly.entity_id
_entity_poly.type
_entity_poly.pdbx_seq_one_letter_code
_entity_poly.pdbx_strand_id
1 'polypeptide(L)'
;MKTKFGMFFLLVLVVISVSCATGQYMEMKSKENAEVLGLVQSTFLVSGSFRYRSTINTQAYITLLAEAQNKYPDINIDIRDISWAIGQGDAANNNYEYTAIGKVIKQQ
;
A
#
# COMPACT_ATOMS: atom_id res chain seq x y z
N MET A 1 -40.33 16.14 -45.75
CA MET A 1 -38.92 15.84 -45.40
C MET A 1 -38.65 16.35 -43.99
N LYS A 2 -38.49 15.44 -43.01
CA LYS A 2 -38.12 15.77 -41.62
C LYS A 2 -36.90 14.91 -41.27
N THR A 3 -35.73 15.52 -41.28
CA THR A 3 -34.47 14.89 -40.87
C THR A 3 -34.45 14.78 -39.34
N LYS A 4 -34.58 13.56 -38.81
CA LYS A 4 -34.23 13.28 -37.42
C LYS A 4 -32.72 13.05 -37.37
N PHE A 5 -32.00 14.06 -36.86
CA PHE A 5 -30.64 13.88 -36.36
C PHE A 5 -30.70 12.94 -35.16
N GLY A 6 -30.53 11.65 -35.40
CA GLY A 6 -30.20 10.67 -34.36
C GLY A 6 -28.78 10.95 -33.92
N MET A 7 -28.64 11.81 -32.92
CA MET A 7 -27.38 12.13 -32.29
C MET A 7 -26.82 10.85 -31.67
N PHE A 8 -25.90 10.25 -32.43
CA PHE A 8 -24.78 9.46 -31.96
C PHE A 8 -24.22 10.09 -30.65
N PHE A 9 -23.75 9.26 -29.73
CA PHE A 9 -23.25 9.60 -28.39
C PHE A 9 -24.31 9.74 -27.29
N LEU A 10 -24.75 8.60 -26.75
CA LEU A 10 -24.77 8.51 -25.29
C LEU A 10 -23.59 7.62 -24.89
N LEU A 11 -22.54 8.30 -24.44
CA LEU A 11 -21.35 7.75 -23.82
C LEU A 11 -21.75 6.60 -22.88
N VAL A 12 -21.24 5.42 -23.18
CA VAL A 12 -21.07 4.35 -22.20
C VAL A 12 -20.06 4.88 -21.18
N LEU A 13 -20.55 5.57 -20.16
CA LEU A 13 -19.76 6.01 -19.02
C LEU A 13 -19.51 4.76 -18.16
N VAL A 14 -18.64 3.89 -18.65
CA VAL A 14 -17.98 2.86 -17.86
C VAL A 14 -17.02 3.61 -16.94
N VAL A 15 -17.57 4.15 -15.86
CA VAL A 15 -16.81 4.52 -14.67
C VAL A 15 -16.32 3.19 -14.12
N ILE A 16 -15.18 2.73 -14.63
CA ILE A 16 -14.36 1.75 -13.92
C ILE A 16 -13.82 2.51 -12.72
N SER A 17 -14.62 2.57 -11.66
CA SER A 17 -14.15 2.90 -10.33
C SER A 17 -13.23 1.75 -9.91
N VAL A 18 -11.99 1.76 -10.38
CA VAL A 18 -10.93 0.94 -9.80
C VAL A 18 -10.74 1.50 -8.39
N SER A 19 -11.43 0.90 -7.42
CA SER A 19 -11.25 1.21 -6.02
C SER A 19 -9.83 0.80 -5.63
N CYS A 20 -8.90 1.75 -5.65
CA CYS A 20 -7.56 1.53 -5.13
C CYS A 20 -7.67 1.30 -3.62
N ALA A 21 -7.49 0.06 -3.17
CA ALA A 21 -7.51 -0.28 -1.75
C ALA A 21 -6.23 0.25 -1.09
N THR A 22 -6.38 1.01 -0.01
CA THR A 22 -5.27 1.57 0.76
C THR A 22 -5.41 1.29 2.25
N GLY A 23 -4.31 1.43 2.98
CA GLY A 23 -4.32 1.34 4.43
C GLY A 23 -3.17 2.05 5.11
N GLN A 24 -3.37 2.25 6.41
CA GLN A 24 -2.44 2.87 7.33
C GLN A 24 -2.28 1.97 8.55
N TYR A 25 -1.08 1.93 9.11
CA TYR A 25 -0.72 1.08 10.23
C TYR A 25 0.44 1.68 11.03
N MET A 26 0.48 1.40 12.34
CA MET A 26 1.58 1.81 13.23
C MET A 26 1.87 3.33 13.19
N GLU A 27 0.81 4.14 13.20
CA GLU A 27 0.93 5.61 13.25
C GLU A 27 1.75 6.05 14.47
N MET A 28 2.69 6.98 14.25
CA MET A 28 3.44 7.64 15.32
C MET A 28 2.48 8.52 16.11
N LYS A 29 2.52 8.38 17.43
CA LYS A 29 1.83 9.35 18.29
C LYS A 29 2.59 10.67 18.26
N SER A 30 1.89 11.80 18.29
CA SER A 30 2.52 13.13 18.33
C SER A 30 3.47 13.37 19.52
N LYS A 31 3.38 12.54 20.57
CA LYS A 31 4.24 12.56 21.76
C LYS A 31 5.39 11.55 21.71
N GLU A 32 5.47 10.73 20.66
CA GLU A 32 6.52 9.74 20.46
C GLU A 32 7.77 10.46 19.95
N ASN A 33 8.66 10.84 20.87
CA ASN A 33 9.97 11.42 20.54
C ASN A 33 10.90 10.32 20.04
N ALA A 34 10.77 9.94 18.77
CA ALA A 34 11.68 9.02 18.10
C ALA A 34 12.49 9.75 17.03
N GLU A 35 13.78 9.43 16.94
CA GLU A 35 14.65 9.93 15.86
C GLU A 35 14.28 9.22 14.55
N VAL A 36 13.85 10.00 13.54
CA VAL A 36 13.52 9.47 12.21
C VAL A 36 14.79 9.42 11.36
N LEU A 37 15.19 8.22 10.97
CA LEU A 37 16.40 7.97 10.16
C LEU A 37 16.14 8.12 8.65
N GLY A 38 14.89 7.94 8.23
CA GLY A 38 14.49 8.05 6.83
C GLY A 38 13.21 7.31 6.50
N LEU A 39 12.97 7.10 5.20
CA LEU A 39 11.88 6.30 4.66
C LEU A 39 12.41 5.03 3.99
N VAL A 40 11.60 3.98 4.03
CA VAL A 40 11.76 2.75 3.25
C VAL A 40 10.47 2.43 2.50
N GLN A 41 10.61 1.78 1.36
CA GLN A 41 9.50 1.34 0.52
C GLN A 41 9.79 -0.08 0.05
N SER A 42 8.76 -0.93 0.04
CA SER A 42 8.87 -2.27 -0.55
C SER A 42 7.55 -2.73 -1.12
N THR A 43 7.61 -3.69 -2.04
CA THR A 43 6.46 -4.42 -2.55
C THR A 43 6.39 -5.83 -1.93
N PHE A 44 5.18 -6.39 -1.83
CA PHE A 44 4.96 -7.76 -1.39
C PHE A 44 3.66 -8.32 -1.98
N LEU A 45 3.60 -9.65 -2.09
CA LEU A 45 2.42 -10.37 -2.57
C LEU A 45 1.61 -10.92 -1.39
N VAL A 46 0.29 -10.81 -1.47
CA VAL A 46 -0.64 -11.49 -0.57
C VAL A 46 -1.61 -12.32 -1.40
N SER A 47 -1.75 -13.60 -1.04
CA SER A 47 -2.76 -14.45 -1.67
C SER A 47 -4.17 -13.98 -1.33
N GLY A 48 -5.08 -14.09 -2.30
CA GLY A 48 -6.46 -13.64 -2.19
C GLY A 48 -7.22 -14.30 -1.04
N SER A 49 -6.82 -15.50 -0.62
CA SER A 49 -7.35 -16.19 0.57
C SER A 49 -7.02 -15.49 1.89
N PHE A 50 -6.02 -14.60 1.90
CA PHE A 50 -5.53 -13.89 3.09
C PHE A 50 -5.55 -12.37 2.94
N ARG A 51 -6.38 -11.82 2.05
CA ARG A 51 -6.47 -10.37 1.79
C ARG A 51 -7.14 -9.56 2.92
N TYR A 52 -7.02 -10.01 4.17
CA TYR A 52 -7.47 -9.29 5.34
C TYR A 52 -6.53 -8.11 5.62
N ARG A 53 -7.10 -6.96 6.01
CA ARG A 53 -6.31 -5.76 6.34
C ARG A 53 -5.25 -6.05 7.42
N SER A 54 -5.54 -6.92 8.39
CA SER A 54 -4.58 -7.35 9.41
C SER A 54 -3.36 -8.05 8.80
N THR A 55 -3.58 -9.01 7.89
CA THR A 55 -2.51 -9.71 7.18
C THR A 55 -1.66 -8.75 6.36
N ILE A 56 -2.30 -7.84 5.61
CA ILE A 56 -1.61 -6.84 4.79
C ILE A 56 -0.77 -5.91 5.68
N ASN A 57 -1.31 -5.46 6.82
CA ASN A 57 -0.59 -4.64 7.79
C ASN A 57 0.66 -5.35 8.35
N THR A 58 0.51 -6.61 8.77
CA THR A 58 1.61 -7.41 9.30
C THR A 58 2.69 -7.65 8.23
N GLN A 59 2.29 -7.99 7.00
CA GLN A 59 3.24 -8.21 5.92
C GLN A 59 3.95 -6.92 5.51
N ALA A 60 3.24 -5.79 5.45
CA ALA A 60 3.84 -4.48 5.21
C ALA A 60 4.91 -4.17 6.27
N TYR A 61 4.59 -4.36 7.56
CA TYR A 61 5.54 -4.15 8.65
C TYR A 61 6.79 -5.02 8.51
N ILE A 62 6.63 -6.34 8.35
CA ILE A 62 7.77 -7.28 8.24
C ILE A 62 8.66 -6.93 7.05
N THR A 63 8.05 -6.64 5.90
CA THR A 63 8.78 -6.37 4.67
C THR A 63 9.56 -5.05 4.77
N LEU A 64 8.94 -4.00 5.31
CA LEU A 64 9.62 -2.71 5.52
C LEU A 64 10.72 -2.81 6.59
N LEU A 65 10.50 -3.61 7.64
CA LEU A 65 11.51 -3.81 8.68
C LEU A 65 12.75 -4.53 8.12
N ALA A 66 12.56 -5.56 7.28
CA ALA A 66 13.66 -6.24 6.61
C ALA A 66 14.45 -5.28 5.70
N GLU A 67 13.76 -4.46 4.90
CA GLU A 67 14.39 -3.46 4.05
C GLU A 67 15.19 -2.42 4.86
N ALA A 68 14.60 -1.94 5.96
CA ALA A 68 15.29 -1.00 6.83
C ALA A 68 16.49 -1.62 7.55
N GLN A 69 16.41 -2.89 7.98
CA GLN A 69 17.52 -3.57 8.62
C GLN A 69 18.70 -3.77 7.66
N ASN A 70 18.43 -4.02 6.38
CA ASN A 70 19.47 -4.07 5.35
C ASN A 70 20.16 -2.71 5.14
N LYS A 71 19.41 -1.62 5.26
CA LYS A 71 19.91 -0.24 5.09
C LYS A 71 20.63 0.30 6.33
N TYR A 72 20.21 -0.12 7.53
CA TYR A 72 20.73 0.32 8.83
C TYR A 72 21.15 -0.88 9.70
N PRO A 73 22.14 -1.69 9.27
CA PRO A 73 22.45 -2.98 9.90
C PRO A 73 22.92 -2.88 11.36
N ASP A 74 23.56 -1.77 11.73
CA ASP A 74 24.17 -1.56 13.05
C ASP A 74 23.31 -0.71 13.99
N ILE A 75 22.09 -0.35 13.59
CA ILE A 75 21.19 0.50 14.36
C ILE A 75 19.99 -0.34 14.78
N ASN A 76 19.64 -0.27 16.07
CA ASN A 76 18.37 -0.83 16.53
C ASN A 76 17.22 0.08 16.03
N ILE A 77 16.34 -0.47 15.19
CA ILE A 77 15.33 0.30 14.45
C ILE A 77 13.91 -0.29 14.64
N ASP A 78 12.91 0.54 14.35
CA ASP A 78 11.52 0.11 14.15
C ASP A 78 10.91 0.84 12.94
N ILE A 79 9.75 0.38 12.50
CA ILE A 79 8.97 1.03 11.45
C ILE A 79 7.67 1.61 12.02
N ARG A 80 7.41 2.88 11.69
CA ARG A 80 6.18 3.60 12.01
C ARG A 80 5.62 4.32 10.80
N ASP A 81 4.42 4.89 10.93
CA ASP A 81 3.71 5.62 9.88
C ASP A 81 3.64 4.82 8.57
N ILE A 82 3.24 3.56 8.69
CA ILE A 82 3.16 2.65 7.55
C ILE A 82 1.92 2.99 6.75
N SER A 83 2.10 3.20 5.46
CA SER A 83 1.02 3.28 4.48
C SER A 83 1.21 2.23 3.42
N TRP A 84 0.13 1.68 2.90
CA TRP A 84 0.17 0.75 1.78
C TRP A 84 -0.97 1.00 0.80
N ALA A 85 -0.72 0.62 -0.45
CA ALA A 85 -1.71 0.63 -1.51
C ALA A 85 -1.62 -0.69 -2.29
N ILE A 86 -2.77 -1.17 -2.74
CA ILE A 86 -2.81 -2.30 -3.69
C ILE A 86 -2.29 -1.82 -5.05
N GLY A 87 -1.37 -2.59 -5.61
CA GLY A 87 -0.88 -2.45 -6.99
C GLY A 87 -1.77 -3.22 -7.96
N GLN A 88 -1.15 -4.05 -8.79
CA GLN A 88 -1.88 -4.95 -9.70
C GLN A 88 -2.03 -6.36 -9.10
N GLY A 89 -3.17 -6.99 -9.36
CA GLY A 89 -3.38 -8.39 -8.98
C GLY A 89 -2.92 -9.33 -10.09
N ASP A 90 -2.19 -10.38 -9.73
CA ASP A 90 -2.04 -11.56 -10.60
C ASP A 90 -3.35 -12.35 -10.56
N ALA A 91 -4.23 -12.04 -11.50
CA ALA A 91 -5.55 -12.66 -11.62
C ALA A 91 -5.47 -14.17 -11.86
N ALA A 92 -4.37 -14.68 -12.44
CA ALA A 92 -4.21 -16.10 -12.72
C ALA A 92 -3.96 -16.91 -11.43
N ASN A 93 -3.22 -16.33 -10.49
CA ASN A 93 -2.86 -16.98 -9.23
C ASN A 93 -3.66 -16.48 -8.03
N ASN A 94 -4.65 -15.60 -8.27
CA ASN A 94 -5.43 -14.92 -7.23
C ASN A 94 -4.52 -14.27 -6.16
N ASN A 95 -3.38 -13.71 -6.58
CA ASN A 95 -2.46 -13.00 -5.70
C ASN A 95 -2.54 -11.51 -5.97
N TYR A 96 -2.35 -10.70 -4.93
CA TYR A 96 -2.41 -9.25 -5.01
C TYR A 96 -1.08 -8.66 -4.60
N GLU A 97 -0.53 -7.79 -5.43
CA GLU A 97 0.64 -7.00 -5.08
C GLU A 97 0.23 -5.78 -4.26
N TYR A 98 1.00 -5.50 -3.21
CA TYR A 98 0.87 -4.32 -2.38
C TYR A 98 2.21 -3.60 -2.35
N THR A 99 2.17 -2.27 -2.44
CA THR A 99 3.32 -1.41 -2.17
C THR A 99 3.11 -0.76 -0.81
N ALA A 100 4.12 -0.82 0.05
CA ALA A 100 4.11 -0.15 1.35
C ALA A 100 5.29 0.82 1.48
N ILE A 101 5.07 1.88 2.24
CA ILE A 101 6.06 2.90 2.63
C ILE A 101 5.96 3.08 4.14
N GLY A 102 7.08 3.23 4.83
CA GLY A 102 7.12 3.52 6.26
C GLY A 102 8.32 4.38 6.65
N LYS A 103 8.22 5.01 7.82
CA LYS A 103 9.32 5.74 8.47
C LYS A 103 10.15 4.78 9.30
N VAL A 104 11.46 4.84 9.11
CA VAL A 104 12.43 4.16 9.96
C VAL A 104 12.72 5.06 11.15
N ILE A 105 12.50 4.54 12.35
CA ILE A 105 12.83 5.22 13.59
C ILE A 105 13.93 4.46 14.33
N LYS A 106 14.81 5.18 15.02
CA LYS A 106 15.77 4.58 15.94
C LYS A 106 15.10 4.23 17.26
N GLN A 107 15.25 3.00 17.72
CA GLN A 107 14.82 2.60 19.05
C GLN A 107 15.83 3.11 20.10
N GLN A 108 15.31 3.68 21.19
CA GLN A 108 16.10 4.18 22.32
C GLN A 108 16.55 3.06 23.25
#